data_AF-A0A838QGZ0-F1
#
_entry.id   AF-A0A838QGZ0-F1
#
_cell.length_a   1.000
_cell.length_b   1.000
_cell.length_c   1.000
_cell.angle_alpha   90.00
_cell.angle_beta   90.00
_cell.angle_gamma   90.00
#
_symmetry.space_group_name_H-M   'P 1'
#
loop_
_entity.id
_entity.type
_entity.pdbx_description
1 polymer ?
#
loop_
_entity_poly.entity_id
_entity_poly.type
_entity_poly.pdbx_seq_one_letter_code
_entity_poly.pdbx_strand_id
1 'polypeptide(L)'
;PRDLAGFLTILDEAWESLSGLAASEFPDLRLERGVELMLDVPCPNLDDARLRLAGTSYVLAEFPSMTVPPHSTLALRNLRQSGWTPIIAHPERYSNMPANYDLVGDWRDAGAYIQVNSGSLLGYYGPAAKRLAWNLIEAGYVDYLSSDYHSRGKCAVAGCTQLMKDRGGVALHRALTNTNPGRLLRDEPPLPATVFERDTKPFWRRVLPWR
;
A
#
# COMPACT_ATOMS: atom_id res chain seq x y z
N PRO A 1 -4.01 22.48 -3.52
CA PRO A 1 -4.83 23.20 -4.53
C PRO A 1 -5.11 24.64 -4.06
N ARG A 2 -5.32 25.61 -4.97
CA ARG A 2 -5.79 26.96 -4.58
C ARG A 2 -7.21 26.94 -3.98
N ASP A 3 -7.98 25.89 -4.29
CA ASP A 3 -9.28 25.58 -3.69
C ASP A 3 -9.36 24.08 -3.36
N LEU A 4 -9.02 23.74 -2.12
CA LEU A 4 -9.09 22.36 -1.62
C LEU A 4 -10.55 21.90 -1.46
N ALA A 5 -11.43 22.80 -1.01
CA ALA A 5 -12.82 22.49 -0.76
C ALA A 5 -13.55 22.11 -2.04
N GLY A 6 -13.37 22.89 -3.12
CA GLY A 6 -13.94 22.59 -4.42
C GLY A 6 -13.45 21.27 -5.02
N PHE A 7 -12.16 20.96 -4.88
CA PHE A 7 -11.62 19.67 -5.32
C PHE A 7 -12.26 18.49 -4.57
N LEU A 8 -12.38 18.61 -3.25
CA LEU A 8 -12.99 17.54 -2.44
C LEU A 8 -14.47 17.36 -2.76
N THR A 9 -15.22 18.43 -3.03
CA THR A 9 -16.62 18.32 -3.48
C THR A 9 -16.75 17.52 -4.78
N ILE A 10 -15.92 17.81 -5.79
CA ILE A 10 -15.92 17.06 -7.06
C ILE A 10 -15.62 15.57 -6.81
N LEU A 11 -14.67 15.30 -5.92
CA LEU A 11 -14.28 13.94 -5.60
C LEU A 11 -15.39 13.18 -4.85
N ASP A 12 -16.11 13.86 -3.95
CA ASP A 12 -17.23 13.29 -3.21
C ASP A 12 -18.39 12.97 -4.16
N GLU A 13 -18.76 13.88 -5.07
CA GLU A 13 -19.79 13.65 -6.10
C GLU A 13 -19.43 12.45 -7.01
N ALA A 14 -18.16 12.35 -7.44
CA ALA A 14 -17.69 11.23 -8.24
C ALA A 14 -17.74 9.90 -7.47
N TRP A 15 -17.37 9.91 -6.19
CA TRP A 15 -17.43 8.74 -5.32
C TRP A 15 -18.87 8.29 -5.04
N GLU A 16 -19.79 9.21 -4.78
CA GLU A 16 -21.22 8.91 -4.58
C GLU A 16 -21.83 8.26 -5.83
N SER A 17 -21.55 8.83 -7.00
CA SER A 17 -21.98 8.29 -8.29
C SER A 17 -21.46 6.87 -8.53
N LEU A 18 -20.15 6.65 -8.33
CA LEU A 18 -19.55 5.32 -8.45
C LEU A 18 -20.11 4.33 -7.42
N SER A 19 -20.34 4.78 -6.19
CA SER A 19 -20.89 3.96 -5.11
C SER A 19 -22.32 3.52 -5.41
N GLY A 20 -23.15 4.40 -5.98
CA GLY A 20 -24.51 4.06 -6.42
C GLY A 20 -24.53 2.99 -7.52
N LEU A 21 -23.62 3.09 -8.50
CA LEU A 21 -23.47 2.08 -9.55
C LEU A 21 -22.92 0.77 -9.01
N ALA A 22 -21.90 0.83 -8.14
CA ALA A 22 -21.31 -0.36 -7.55
C ALA A 22 -22.31 -1.12 -6.67
N ALA A 23 -23.14 -0.43 -5.90
CA ALA A 23 -24.15 -1.06 -5.06
C ALA A 23 -25.22 -1.82 -5.86
N SER A 24 -25.51 -1.39 -7.10
CA SER A 24 -26.49 -2.08 -7.96
C SER A 24 -25.88 -3.25 -8.72
N GLU A 25 -24.65 -3.13 -9.21
CA GLU A 25 -23.98 -4.18 -10.00
C GLU A 25 -23.22 -5.20 -9.15
N PHE A 26 -22.68 -4.77 -8.02
CA PHE A 26 -21.79 -5.53 -7.13
C PHE A 26 -22.20 -5.34 -5.66
N PRO A 27 -23.33 -5.92 -5.21
CA PRO A 27 -23.89 -5.66 -3.88
C PRO A 27 -22.95 -6.06 -2.71
N ASP A 28 -22.01 -6.98 -2.95
CA ASP A 28 -20.99 -7.38 -1.97
C ASP A 28 -19.74 -6.48 -1.96
N LEU A 29 -19.62 -5.55 -2.92
CA LEU A 29 -18.50 -4.62 -3.01
C LEU A 29 -18.75 -3.41 -2.12
N ARG A 30 -17.98 -3.33 -1.04
CA ARG A 30 -17.89 -2.12 -0.21
C ARG A 30 -16.90 -1.14 -0.83
N LEU A 31 -17.39 0.03 -1.25
CA LEU A 31 -16.56 1.16 -1.66
C LEU A 31 -16.42 2.17 -0.52
N GLU A 32 -15.19 2.55 -0.24
CA GLU A 32 -14.85 3.54 0.77
C GLU A 32 -14.16 4.74 0.15
N ARG A 33 -14.31 5.89 0.79
CA ARG A 33 -13.75 7.14 0.32
C ARG A 33 -12.31 7.30 0.83
N GLY A 34 -11.41 7.78 -0.02
CA GLY A 34 -10.04 8.12 0.37
C GLY A 34 -9.34 8.93 -0.72
N VAL A 35 -8.13 9.40 -0.43
CA VAL A 35 -7.22 10.03 -1.41
C VAL A 35 -5.83 9.45 -1.27
N GLU A 36 -5.11 9.43 -2.37
CA GLU A 36 -3.66 9.41 -2.34
C GLU A 36 -3.17 10.87 -2.27
N LEU A 37 -2.58 11.21 -1.13
CA LEU A 37 -2.07 12.55 -0.87
C LEU A 37 -0.64 12.67 -1.40
N MET A 38 -0.41 13.65 -2.27
CA MET A 38 0.95 14.05 -2.60
C MET A 38 1.60 14.73 -1.39
N LEU A 39 2.64 14.13 -0.82
CA LEU A 39 3.39 14.67 0.31
C LEU A 39 4.58 15.51 -0.20
N ASP A 40 4.26 16.70 -0.70
CA ASP A 40 5.21 17.67 -1.24
C ASP A 40 5.71 18.71 -0.22
N VAL A 41 5.08 18.74 0.97
CA VAL A 41 5.45 19.60 2.10
C VAL A 41 5.60 18.82 3.40
N PRO A 42 6.48 19.21 4.34
CA PRO A 42 6.72 18.45 5.56
C PRO A 42 5.55 18.39 6.56
N CYS A 43 4.62 19.34 6.48
CA CYS A 43 3.48 19.46 7.40
C CYS A 43 2.21 19.83 6.60
N PRO A 44 1.62 18.89 5.84
CA PRO A 44 0.37 19.18 5.14
C PRO A 44 -0.77 19.40 6.13
N ASN A 45 -1.71 20.29 5.80
CA ASN A 45 -2.96 20.43 6.57
C ASN A 45 -3.89 19.27 6.20
N LEU A 46 -4.28 18.47 7.21
CA LEU A 46 -5.14 17.30 7.09
C LEU A 46 -6.38 17.39 8.01
N ASP A 47 -6.77 18.61 8.39
CA ASP A 47 -7.92 18.86 9.26
C ASP A 47 -9.23 18.39 8.64
N ASP A 48 -9.34 18.43 7.30
CA ASP A 48 -10.47 17.89 6.56
C ASP A 48 -10.41 16.34 6.51
N ALA A 49 -11.39 15.70 7.14
CA ALA A 49 -11.47 14.23 7.23
C ALA A 49 -11.59 13.53 5.87
N ARG A 50 -12.01 14.24 4.81
CA ARG A 50 -12.13 13.69 3.44
C ARG A 50 -10.79 13.41 2.76
N LEU A 51 -9.69 13.88 3.36
CA LEU A 51 -8.31 13.57 2.94
C LEU A 51 -7.79 12.26 3.54
N ARG A 52 -8.60 11.58 4.35
CA ARG A 52 -8.21 10.37 5.08
C ARG A 52 -8.86 9.14 4.46
N LEU A 53 -8.29 7.97 4.71
CA LEU A 53 -8.84 6.71 4.22
C LEU A 53 -10.03 6.31 5.08
N ALA A 54 -11.21 6.17 4.47
CA ALA A 54 -12.47 5.77 5.10
C ALA A 54 -12.82 6.61 6.36
N GLY A 55 -12.41 7.88 6.41
CA GLY A 55 -12.60 8.75 7.56
C GLY A 55 -11.77 8.39 8.82
N THR A 56 -10.82 7.47 8.71
CA THR A 56 -9.96 7.00 9.82
C THR A 56 -8.79 7.97 10.08
N SER A 57 -7.88 7.62 10.99
CA SER A 57 -6.63 8.37 11.19
C SER A 57 -5.60 8.17 10.06
N TYR A 58 -5.83 7.22 9.14
CA TYR A 58 -4.87 6.83 8.13
C TYR A 58 -4.88 7.74 6.91
N VAL A 59 -3.67 8.04 6.41
CA VAL A 59 -3.48 8.80 5.17
C VAL A 59 -2.54 8.05 4.25
N LEU A 60 -2.95 7.83 3.00
CA LEU A 60 -2.08 7.29 1.96
C LEU A 60 -1.27 8.45 1.38
N ALA A 61 0.06 8.35 1.42
CA ALA A 61 0.97 9.40 0.99
C ALA A 61 1.89 8.91 -0.13
N GLU A 62 1.98 9.67 -1.21
CA GLU A 62 2.93 9.49 -2.30
C GLU A 62 3.92 10.66 -2.34
N PHE A 63 5.18 10.38 -2.68
CA PHE A 63 6.16 11.44 -2.93
C PHE A 63 6.18 11.93 -4.38
N PRO A 64 6.46 13.23 -4.62
CA PRO A 64 6.45 13.82 -5.95
C PRO A 64 7.37 13.13 -6.95
N SER A 65 6.90 13.02 -8.19
CA SER A 65 7.70 12.53 -9.33
C SER A 65 8.35 11.16 -9.11
N MET A 66 7.71 10.29 -8.30
CA MET A 66 8.26 8.98 -7.94
C MET A 66 9.68 9.08 -7.36
N THR A 67 9.95 10.13 -6.59
CA THR A 67 11.27 10.43 -6.04
C THR A 67 11.13 10.82 -4.58
N VAL A 68 11.88 10.15 -3.72
CA VAL A 68 11.90 10.45 -2.30
C VAL A 68 12.56 11.81 -2.06
N PRO A 69 11.87 12.77 -1.42
CA PRO A 69 12.46 14.06 -1.10
C PRO A 69 13.46 13.93 0.06
N PRO A 70 14.41 14.87 0.19
CA PRO A 70 15.17 15.04 1.42
C PRO A 70 14.22 15.20 2.61
N HIS A 71 14.60 14.67 3.77
CA HIS A 71 13.82 14.78 5.00
C HIS A 71 12.42 14.11 4.96
N SER A 72 12.19 13.15 4.07
CA SER A 72 10.96 12.33 4.05
C SER A 72 10.60 11.80 5.44
N THR A 73 11.57 11.27 6.19
CA THR A 73 11.38 10.78 7.56
C THR A 73 10.86 11.85 8.53
N LEU A 74 11.31 13.10 8.39
CA LEU A 74 10.82 14.21 9.22
C LEU A 74 9.36 14.53 8.88
N ALA A 75 9.00 14.55 7.60
CA ALA A 75 7.62 14.78 7.17
C ALA A 75 6.67 13.72 7.76
N LEU A 76 7.07 12.44 7.74
CA LEU A 76 6.29 11.35 8.32
C LEU A 76 6.17 11.45 9.84
N ARG A 77 7.24 11.84 10.52
CA ARG A 77 7.22 12.10 11.97
C ARG A 77 6.26 13.23 12.32
N ASN A 78 6.25 14.32 11.55
CA ASN A 78 5.33 15.43 11.75
C ASN A 78 3.88 14.98 11.57
N LEU A 79 3.59 14.17 10.53
CA LEU A 79 2.26 13.58 10.35
C LEU A 79 1.82 12.75 11.57
N ARG A 80 2.70 11.88 12.08
CA ARG A 80 2.43 11.11 13.32
C ARG A 80 2.16 12.01 14.52
N GLN A 81 2.97 13.04 14.72
CA GLN A 81 2.83 13.97 15.85
C GLN A 81 1.52 14.77 15.78
N SER A 82 1.03 15.05 14.58
CA SER A 82 -0.28 15.67 14.34
C SER A 82 -1.46 14.70 14.48
N GLY A 83 -1.23 13.45 14.89
CA GLY A 83 -2.27 12.44 15.12
C GLY A 83 -2.63 11.60 13.89
N TRP A 84 -1.95 11.77 12.75
CA TRP A 84 -2.22 11.03 11.52
C TRP A 84 -1.34 9.81 11.39
N THR A 85 -1.83 8.76 10.75
CA THR A 85 -1.09 7.51 10.54
C THR A 85 -0.71 7.39 9.06
N PRO A 86 0.52 7.76 8.66
CA PRO A 86 0.91 7.74 7.27
C PRO A 86 1.13 6.31 6.77
N ILE A 87 0.67 6.05 5.56
CA ILE A 87 0.97 4.87 4.76
C ILE A 87 1.72 5.37 3.53
N ILE A 88 2.97 4.94 3.34
CA ILE A 88 3.72 5.27 2.12
C ILE A 88 3.23 4.39 0.98
N ALA A 89 2.75 5.04 -0.08
CA ALA A 89 2.33 4.40 -1.31
C ALA A 89 3.54 3.86 -2.09
N HIS A 90 3.51 2.57 -2.39
CA HIS A 90 4.39 1.85 -3.31
C HIS A 90 5.85 2.35 -3.39
N PRO A 91 6.60 2.35 -2.27
CA PRO A 91 7.95 2.87 -2.25
C PRO A 91 8.90 2.08 -3.16
N GLU A 92 8.55 0.84 -3.53
CA GLU A 92 9.31 0.05 -4.48
C GLU A 92 9.43 0.69 -5.87
N ARG A 93 8.58 1.67 -6.17
CA ARG A 93 8.55 2.36 -7.46
C ARG A 93 9.36 3.65 -7.48
N TYR A 94 9.86 4.10 -6.33
CA TYR A 94 10.66 5.33 -6.28
C TYR A 94 12.05 5.13 -6.86
N SER A 95 12.45 6.06 -7.72
CA SER A 95 13.66 5.94 -8.55
C SER A 95 14.97 6.03 -7.76
N ASN A 96 14.96 6.73 -6.62
CA ASN A 96 16.12 7.00 -5.78
C ASN A 96 16.11 6.19 -4.47
N MET A 97 15.38 5.08 -4.40
CA MET A 97 15.38 4.24 -3.20
C MET A 97 16.74 3.57 -2.98
N PRO A 98 17.31 3.67 -1.76
CA PRO A 98 18.53 2.95 -1.41
C PRO A 98 18.35 1.43 -1.55
N ALA A 99 19.37 0.75 -2.07
CA ALA A 99 19.33 -0.70 -2.30
C ALA A 99 19.19 -1.52 -1.01
N ASN A 100 19.71 -0.99 0.10
CA ASN A 100 19.63 -1.59 1.44
C ASN A 100 18.33 -1.26 2.18
N TYR A 101 17.44 -0.45 1.60
CA TYR A 101 16.11 -0.13 2.13
C TYR A 101 16.09 0.37 3.60
N ASP A 102 17.22 0.80 4.16
CA ASP A 102 17.34 1.36 5.52
C ASP A 102 16.37 2.52 5.74
N LEU A 103 16.16 3.34 4.70
CA LEU A 103 15.23 4.45 4.72
C LEU A 103 13.78 4.02 4.99
N VAL A 104 13.39 2.81 4.58
CA VAL A 104 12.07 2.25 4.91
C VAL A 104 11.99 1.92 6.40
N GLY A 105 13.09 1.43 6.99
CA GLY A 105 13.21 1.27 8.45
C GLY A 105 13.02 2.60 9.17
N ASP A 106 13.71 3.66 8.72
CA ASP A 106 13.57 5.00 9.30
C ASP A 106 12.12 5.52 9.22
N TRP A 107 11.41 5.26 8.11
CA TRP A 107 10.00 5.62 7.97
C TRP A 107 9.10 4.86 8.94
N ARG A 108 9.36 3.56 9.15
CA ARG A 108 8.63 2.76 10.13
C ARG A 108 8.88 3.22 11.56
N ASP A 109 10.13 3.56 11.89
CA ASP A 109 10.50 4.12 13.19
C ASP A 109 9.86 5.50 13.40
N ALA A 110 9.67 6.26 12.32
CA ALA A 110 8.88 7.48 12.33
C ALA A 110 7.36 7.24 12.42
N GLY A 111 6.92 5.97 12.46
CA GLY A 111 5.54 5.53 12.65
C GLY A 111 4.73 5.34 11.37
N ALA A 112 5.36 5.34 10.20
CA ALA A 112 4.70 5.08 8.93
C ALA A 112 4.52 3.58 8.67
N TYR A 113 3.47 3.23 7.94
CA TYR A 113 3.27 1.90 7.37
C TYR A 113 3.57 1.89 5.88
N ILE A 114 3.78 0.71 5.32
CA ILE A 114 4.21 0.54 3.94
C ILE A 114 3.16 -0.23 3.14
N GLN A 115 2.77 0.34 2.00
CA GLN A 115 1.93 -0.32 1.01
C GLN A 115 2.75 -0.64 -0.25
N VAL A 116 2.68 -1.87 -0.75
CA VAL A 116 3.34 -2.30 -2.00
C VAL A 116 2.29 -2.65 -3.05
N ASN A 117 2.61 -2.42 -4.33
CA ASN A 117 1.70 -2.75 -5.43
C ASN A 117 1.77 -4.22 -5.82
N SER A 118 0.60 -4.81 -6.05
CA SER A 118 0.45 -6.17 -6.57
C SER A 118 1.16 -6.37 -7.92
N GLY A 119 1.13 -5.34 -8.78
CA GLY A 119 1.82 -5.35 -10.07
C GLY A 119 3.34 -5.40 -9.93
N SER A 120 3.91 -4.82 -8.87
CA SER A 120 5.36 -4.84 -8.61
C SER A 120 5.87 -6.25 -8.37
N LEU A 121 5.12 -7.08 -7.63
CA LEU A 121 5.49 -8.49 -7.38
C LEU A 121 5.51 -9.34 -8.65
N LEU A 122 4.63 -9.03 -9.61
CA LEU A 122 4.61 -9.66 -10.93
C LEU A 122 5.71 -9.12 -11.84
N GLY A 123 6.13 -7.87 -11.66
CA GLY A 123 7.16 -7.19 -12.44
C GLY A 123 6.64 -6.19 -13.46
N TYR A 124 5.40 -5.71 -13.32
CA TYR A 124 4.78 -4.77 -14.25
C TYR A 124 5.50 -3.41 -14.30
N TYR A 125 6.19 -3.04 -13.22
CA TYR A 125 6.96 -1.79 -13.12
C TYR A 125 8.48 -2.01 -13.29
N GLY A 126 8.87 -3.13 -13.91
CA GLY A 126 10.26 -3.45 -14.21
C GLY A 126 11.01 -4.21 -13.10
N PRO A 127 12.24 -4.65 -13.40
CA PRO A 127 12.97 -5.58 -12.54
C PRO A 127 13.47 -4.95 -11.24
N ALA A 128 13.74 -3.64 -11.21
CA ALA A 128 14.14 -2.94 -9.99
C ALA A 128 13.01 -2.90 -8.96
N ALA A 129 11.82 -2.44 -9.36
CA ALA A 129 10.63 -2.41 -8.51
C ALA A 129 10.24 -3.81 -8.03
N LYS A 130 10.32 -4.83 -8.90
CA LYS A 130 10.08 -6.22 -8.51
C LYS A 130 11.03 -6.69 -7.42
N ARG A 131 12.34 -6.44 -7.56
CA ARG A 131 13.33 -6.84 -6.56
C ARG A 131 13.08 -6.14 -5.23
N LEU A 132 12.88 -4.82 -5.26
CA LEU A 132 12.64 -4.05 -4.03
C LEU A 132 11.34 -4.48 -3.34
N ALA A 133 10.25 -4.68 -4.08
CA ALA A 133 8.99 -5.20 -3.53
C ALA A 133 9.18 -6.53 -2.76
N TRP A 134 9.89 -7.49 -3.36
CA TRP A 134 10.18 -8.77 -2.70
C TRP A 134 11.12 -8.62 -1.50
N ASN A 135 12.14 -7.76 -1.59
CA ASN A 135 13.04 -7.49 -0.46
C ASN A 135 12.27 -6.90 0.73
N LEU A 136 11.35 -5.96 0.50
CA LEU A 136 10.53 -5.37 1.56
C LEU A 136 9.59 -6.39 2.19
N ILE A 137 8.98 -7.28 1.40
CA ILE A 137 8.12 -8.36 1.92
C ILE A 137 8.94 -9.32 2.80
N GLU A 138 10.11 -9.74 2.33
CA GLU A 138 10.98 -10.69 3.03
C GLU A 138 11.59 -10.11 4.29
N ALA A 139 11.88 -8.80 4.30
CA ALA A 139 12.31 -8.06 5.48
C ALA A 139 11.17 -7.77 6.47
N GLY A 140 9.93 -8.14 6.16
CA GLY A 140 8.77 -7.88 7.03
C GLY A 140 8.35 -6.40 7.07
N TYR A 141 8.76 -5.60 6.09
CA TYR A 141 8.49 -4.16 6.05
C TYR A 141 7.13 -3.77 5.49
N VAL A 142 6.44 -4.68 4.78
CA VAL A 142 5.17 -4.39 4.11
C VAL A 142 3.99 -4.64 5.03
N ASP A 143 3.07 -3.68 5.13
CA ASP A 143 1.86 -3.78 5.95
C ASP A 143 0.60 -3.95 5.09
N TYR A 144 0.63 -3.46 3.84
CA TYR A 144 -0.49 -3.52 2.90
C TYR A 144 -0.05 -3.92 1.48
N LEU A 145 -0.91 -4.68 0.80
CA LEU A 145 -0.75 -5.04 -0.61
C LEU A 145 -1.99 -4.58 -1.37
N SER A 146 -1.84 -3.64 -2.30
CA SER A 146 -2.96 -3.05 -3.05
C SER A 146 -2.74 -3.16 -4.57
N SER A 147 -3.74 -2.78 -5.36
CA SER A 147 -3.69 -2.92 -6.82
C SER A 147 -3.03 -1.73 -7.52
N ASP A 148 -3.21 -0.52 -6.98
CA ASP A 148 -2.90 0.75 -7.65
C ASP A 148 -3.49 0.80 -9.09
N TYR A 149 -4.73 0.30 -9.22
CA TYR A 149 -5.34 0.04 -10.51
C TYR A 149 -6.03 1.27 -11.09
N HIS A 150 -5.57 1.67 -12.29
CA HIS A 150 -6.01 2.85 -13.01
C HIS A 150 -6.89 2.51 -14.23
N SER A 151 -7.67 1.43 -14.16
CA SER A 151 -8.57 0.99 -15.25
C SER A 151 -7.89 0.75 -16.60
N ARG A 152 -6.62 0.33 -16.57
CA ARG A 152 -5.81 0.06 -17.76
C ARG A 152 -5.28 -1.36 -17.75
N GLY A 153 -5.58 -2.10 -18.83
CA GLY A 153 -5.12 -3.47 -18.98
C GLY A 153 -5.74 -4.41 -17.95
N LYS A 154 -4.99 -5.46 -17.58
CA LYS A 154 -5.45 -6.46 -16.61
C LYS A 154 -5.03 -6.08 -15.20
N CYS A 155 -5.98 -6.03 -14.27
CA CYS A 155 -5.69 -5.84 -12.85
C CYS A 155 -4.81 -6.98 -12.30
N ALA A 156 -3.72 -6.61 -11.62
CA ALA A 156 -2.69 -7.52 -11.13
C ALA A 156 -3.13 -8.42 -9.96
N VAL A 157 -4.23 -8.09 -9.28
CA VAL A 157 -4.63 -8.70 -8.00
C VAL A 157 -4.77 -10.22 -8.09
N ALA A 158 -5.46 -10.74 -9.10
CA ALA A 158 -5.65 -12.19 -9.25
C ALA A 158 -4.32 -12.93 -9.52
N GLY A 159 -3.46 -12.36 -10.39
CA GLY A 159 -2.15 -12.94 -10.67
C GLY A 159 -1.23 -12.91 -9.45
N CYS A 160 -1.26 -11.81 -8.69
CA CYS A 160 -0.52 -11.65 -7.46
C CYS A 160 -0.99 -12.63 -6.37
N THR A 161 -2.30 -12.82 -6.24
CA THR A 161 -2.89 -13.81 -5.33
C THR A 161 -2.37 -15.22 -5.64
N GLN A 162 -2.35 -15.61 -6.92
CA GLN A 162 -1.83 -16.90 -7.33
C GLN A 162 -0.33 -17.03 -7.04
N LEU A 163 0.46 -16.01 -7.39
CA LEU A 163 1.90 -15.98 -7.13
C LEU A 163 2.23 -16.15 -5.64
N MET A 164 1.48 -15.48 -4.76
CA MET A 164 1.68 -15.61 -3.32
C MET A 164 1.31 -17.00 -2.81
N LYS A 165 0.23 -17.62 -3.33
CA LYS A 165 -0.12 -19.01 -3.03
C LYS A 165 0.97 -19.99 -3.46
N ASP A 166 1.48 -19.86 -4.69
CA ASP A 166 2.49 -20.76 -5.25
C ASP A 166 3.82 -20.73 -4.47
N ARG A 167 4.10 -19.60 -3.82
CA ARG A 167 5.26 -19.43 -2.96
C ARG A 167 5.02 -19.76 -1.48
N GLY A 168 3.84 -20.30 -1.13
CA GLY A 168 3.49 -20.66 0.25
C GLY A 168 3.05 -19.48 1.13
N GLY A 169 2.90 -18.29 0.56
CA GLY A 169 2.58 -17.04 1.25
C GLY A 169 1.11 -16.80 1.57
N VAL A 170 0.29 -17.84 1.73
CA VAL A 170 -1.17 -17.70 1.85
C VAL A 170 -1.56 -16.85 3.07
N ALA A 171 -0.95 -17.12 4.22
CA ALA A 171 -1.20 -16.40 5.46
C ALA A 171 -0.76 -14.94 5.35
N LEU A 172 0.44 -14.69 4.83
CA LEU A 172 0.95 -13.34 4.62
C LEU A 172 0.08 -12.56 3.63
N HIS A 173 -0.27 -13.14 2.49
CA HIS A 173 -1.17 -12.51 1.52
C HIS A 173 -2.47 -12.08 2.19
N ARG A 174 -3.14 -12.99 2.92
CA ARG A 174 -4.36 -12.65 3.67
C ARG A 174 -4.12 -11.52 4.68
N ALA A 175 -2.98 -11.52 5.39
CA ALA A 175 -2.64 -10.46 6.32
C ALA A 175 -2.59 -9.09 5.61
N LEU A 176 -1.87 -9.01 4.49
CA LEU A 176 -1.65 -7.79 3.72
C LEU A 176 -2.87 -7.30 2.93
N THR A 177 -3.77 -8.20 2.49
CA THR A 177 -4.92 -7.88 1.62
C THR A 177 -6.28 -7.87 2.31
N ASN A 178 -6.41 -8.47 3.49
CA ASN A 178 -7.70 -8.60 4.20
C ASN A 178 -7.60 -8.18 5.66
N THR A 179 -6.67 -8.78 6.43
CA THR A 179 -6.60 -8.54 7.87
C THR A 179 -6.20 -7.11 8.19
N ASN A 180 -5.09 -6.62 7.63
CA ASN A 180 -4.59 -5.27 7.88
C ASN A 180 -5.52 -4.19 7.30
N PRO A 181 -6.02 -4.29 6.05
CA PRO A 181 -7.06 -3.37 5.56
C PRO A 181 -8.31 -3.37 6.45
N GLY A 182 -8.76 -4.52 6.94
CA GLY A 182 -9.89 -4.58 7.86
C GLY A 182 -9.64 -3.88 9.21
N ARG A 183 -8.39 -3.91 9.71
CA ARG A 183 -7.97 -3.19 10.92
C ARG A 183 -7.92 -1.69 10.67
N LEU A 184 -7.38 -1.27 9.52
CA LEU A 184 -7.41 0.13 9.07
C LEU A 184 -8.84 0.68 9.10
N LEU A 185 -9.83 -0.04 8.55
CA LEU A 185 -11.24 0.37 8.54
C LEU A 185 -11.87 0.49 9.95
N ARG A 186 -11.24 -0.07 10.99
CA ARG A 186 -11.63 0.10 12.39
C ARG A 186 -10.71 1.07 13.15
N ASP A 187 -9.84 1.77 12.44
CA ASP A 187 -8.81 2.67 12.98
C ASP A 187 -7.83 1.96 13.95
N GLU A 188 -7.60 0.66 13.73
CA GLU A 188 -6.67 -0.16 14.50
C GLU A 188 -5.31 -0.27 13.79
N PRO A 189 -4.18 -0.36 14.51
CA PRO A 189 -2.87 -0.62 13.91
C PRO A 189 -2.85 -1.97 13.18
N PRO A 190 -2.21 -2.09 12.00
CA PRO A 190 -2.01 -3.38 11.32
C PRO A 190 -1.25 -4.37 12.22
N LEU A 191 -1.47 -5.65 11.97
CA LEU A 191 -0.64 -6.68 12.58
C LEU A 191 0.71 -6.71 11.87
N PRO A 192 1.82 -6.96 12.60
CA PRO A 192 3.13 -7.16 11.99
C PRO A 192 3.03 -8.26 10.93
N ALA A 193 3.58 -8.00 9.75
CA ALA A 193 3.69 -9.03 8.73
C ALA A 193 4.52 -10.18 9.29
N THR A 194 3.93 -11.38 9.38
CA THR A 194 4.68 -12.59 9.68
C THR A 194 5.74 -12.76 8.61
N VAL A 195 7.01 -12.91 9.01
CA VAL A 195 8.14 -13.03 8.10
C VAL A 195 7.82 -14.07 7.02
N PHE A 196 8.00 -13.68 5.76
CA PHE A 196 7.83 -14.59 4.63
C PHE A 196 8.95 -15.64 4.66
N GLU A 197 8.70 -16.79 5.29
CA GLU A 197 9.61 -17.92 5.19
C GLU A 197 9.57 -18.44 3.75
N ARG A 198 10.62 -18.15 2.98
CA ARG A 198 10.84 -18.81 1.70
C ARG A 198 10.89 -20.32 1.97
N ASP A 199 9.96 -21.08 1.40
CA ASP A 199 10.12 -22.54 1.31
C ASP A 199 11.32 -22.80 0.39
N THR A 200 12.49 -22.95 0.99
CA THR A 200 13.80 -23.13 0.32
C THR A 200 13.95 -24.49 -0.35
N LYS A 201 12.88 -25.30 -0.39
CA LYS A 201 12.92 -26.63 -1.00
C LYS A 201 13.24 -26.48 -2.51
N PRO A 202 14.35 -27.09 -2.98
CA PRO A 202 14.68 -27.10 -4.40
C PRO A 202 13.52 -27.66 -5.21
N PHE A 203 13.28 -27.12 -6.41
CA PHE A 203 12.21 -27.56 -7.31
C PHE A 203 12.12 -29.10 -7.42
N TRP A 204 13.27 -29.79 -7.52
CA TRP A 204 13.36 -31.24 -7.59
C TRP A 204 12.76 -31.98 -6.38
N ARG A 205 12.78 -31.41 -5.17
CA ARG A 205 12.12 -31.99 -3.98
C ARG A 205 10.60 -31.85 -3.99
N ARG A 206 10.04 -31.00 -4.86
CA ARG A 206 8.58 -30.84 -5.04
C ARG A 206 8.01 -31.78 -6.12
N VAL A 207 8.87 -32.36 -6.97
CA VAL A 207 8.45 -33.22 -8.11
C VAL A 207 8.79 -34.70 -7.93
N LEU A 208 9.50 -35.09 -6.87
CA LEU A 208 9.71 -36.51 -6.59
C LEU A 208 8.50 -37.09 -5.83
N PRO A 209 7.81 -38.11 -6.38
CA PRO A 209 6.88 -38.90 -5.59
C PRO A 209 7.68 -39.64 -4.52
N TRP A 210 7.15 -39.62 -3.30
CA TRP A 210 7.70 -40.32 -2.15
C TRP A 210 8.02 -41.78 -2.49
N ARG A 211 9.21 -42.23 -2.10
CA ARG A 211 9.52 -43.66 -1.96
C ARG A 211 9.09 -44.12 -0.57
#